data_AF-A0A820CHJ7-F1
#
_entry.id   AF-A0A820CHJ7-F1
#
_cell.length_a   1.000
_cell.length_b   1.000
_cell.length_c   1.000
_cell.angle_alpha   90.00
_cell.angle_beta   90.00
_cell.angle_gamma   90.00
#
_symmetry.space_group_name_H-M   'P 1'
#
loop_
_entity.id
_entity.type
_entity.pdbx_description
1 polymer ?
#
loop_
_entity_poly.entity_id
_entity_poly.type
_entity_poly.pdbx_seq_one_letter_code
_entity_poly.pdbx_strand_id
1 'polypeptide(L)' 'MKTGHFTQVVWRSTKKLGVGVAYADEGRTVYVVAQYSPPGNYQGQYQAN' A
#
# COMPACT_ATOMS: atom_id res chain seq x y z
N MET A 1 -2.25 -11.13 -7.37
CA MET A 1 -0.98 -10.65 -7.98
C MET A 1 0.10 -10.67 -6.91
N LYS A 2 1.24 -11.35 -7.12
CA LYS A 2 2.29 -11.48 -6.09
C LYS A 2 3.05 -10.18 -5.83
N THR A 3 3.05 -9.24 -6.77
CA THR A 3 3.84 -8.00 -6.74
C THR A 3 3.02 -6.73 -6.46
N GLY A 4 1.69 -6.83 -6.29
CA GLY A 4 0.81 -5.66 -6.18
C GLY A 4 1.10 -4.75 -4.98
N HIS A 5 1.47 -5.33 -3.83
CA HIS A 5 1.86 -4.52 -2.67
C HIS A 5 3.16 -3.74 -2.94
N PHE A 6 4.15 -4.40 -3.54
CA PHE A 6 5.42 -3.76 -3.90
C PHE A 6 5.19 -2.61 -4.89
N THR A 7 4.45 -2.84 -5.98
CA THR A 7 4.24 -1.81 -7.00
C THR A 7 3.49 -0.59 -6.46
N GLN A 8 2.57 -0.76 -5.51
CA GLN A 8 1.93 0.38 -4.84
C GLN A 8 2.90 1.20 -3.97
N VAL A 9 3.82 0.54 -3.26
CA VAL A 9 4.81 1.22 -2.40
C VAL A 9 5.74 2.12 -3.23
N VAL A 10 6.15 1.66 -4.41
CA VAL A 10 7.13 2.36 -5.25
C VAL A 10 6.52 3.22 -6.36
N TRP A 11 5.20 3.42 -6.34
CA TRP A 11 4.47 4.14 -7.37
C TRP A 11 4.83 5.65 -7.37
N ARG A 12 5.49 6.15 -8.41
CA ARG A 12 6.05 7.53 -8.50
C ARG A 12 4.99 8.60 -8.27
N SER A 13 3.78 8.40 -8.79
CA SER A 13 2.72 9.39 -8.73
C SER A 13 2.01 9.43 -7.38
N THR A 14 2.15 8.40 -6.53
CA THR A 14 1.65 8.42 -5.15
C THR A 14 2.47 9.40 -4.31
N LYS A 15 1.78 10.33 -3.62
CA LYS A 15 2.44 11.43 -2.88
C LYS A 15 2.16 11.45 -1.39
N LYS A 16 1.12 10.74 -0.95
CA LYS A 16 0.70 10.69 0.44
C LYS A 16 0.49 9.25 0.85
N LEU A 17 0.93 8.93 2.07
CA LEU A 17 0.80 7.64 2.71
C LEU A 17 0.19 7.86 4.09
N GLY A 18 -0.88 7.14 4.40
CA GLY A 18 -1.39 6.97 5.76
C GLY A 18 -1.24 5.52 6.20
N VAL A 19 -0.74 5.29 7.40
CA VAL A 19 -0.59 3.95 7.97
C VAL A 19 -1.35 3.87 9.29
N GLY A 20 -2.23 2.89 9.40
CA GLY A 20 -2.93 2.53 10.63
C GLY A 20 -2.42 1.19 11.16
N VAL A 21 -2.30 1.09 12.48
CA VAL A 21 -1.87 -0.13 13.17
C VAL A 21 -2.89 -0.46 14.27
N ALA A 22 -3.34 -1.70 14.31
CA ALA A 22 -4.22 -2.21 15.35
C ALA A 22 -3.66 -3.52 15.92
N TYR A 23 -3.75 -3.68 17.24
CA TYR A 23 -3.32 -4.88 17.95
C TYR A 23 -4.56 -5.67 18.37
N ALA A 24 -4.56 -6.98 18.12
CA ALA A 24 -5.61 -7.91 18.51
C ALA A 24 -5.01 -9.11 19.26
N ASP A 25 -5.88 -9.95 19.82
CA ASP A 25 -5.48 -11.18 20.53
C ASP A 25 -4.42 -10.93 21.61
N GLU A 26 -4.66 -9.92 22.45
CA GLU A 26 -3.72 -9.47 23.50
C GLU A 26 -2.34 -9.08 22.95
N GLY A 27 -2.28 -8.62 21.70
CA GLY A 27 -1.05 -8.18 21.03
C GLY A 27 -0.34 -9.29 20.24
N ARG A 28 -0.89 -10.52 20.17
CA ARG A 28 -0.33 -11.59 19.33
C ARG A 28 -0.52 -11.36 17.84
N THR A 29 -1.56 -10.59 17.49
CA THR A 29 -1.88 -10.25 16.10
C THR A 29 -1.75 -8.74 15.91
N VAL A 30 -1.02 -8.34 14.86
CA VAL A 30 -0.89 -6.93 14.47
C VAL A 30 -1.45 -6.75 13.07
N TYR A 31 -2.48 -5.92 12.94
CA TYR A 31 -3.02 -5.49 11.67
C TYR A 31 -2.38 -4.17 11.26
N VAL A 32 -1.74 -4.15 10.09
CA VAL A 32 -1.18 -2.94 9.49
C VAL A 32 -1.92 -2.67 8.19
N VAL A 33 -2.45 -1.45 8.04
CA VAL A 33 -3.15 -1.01 6.85
C VAL A 33 -2.48 0.26 6.32
N ALA A 34 -2.16 0.27 5.03
CA ALA A 34 -1.59 1.43 4.35
C ALA A 34 -2.57 1.95 3.29
N GLN A 35 -2.84 3.25 3.31
CA GLN A 35 -3.60 3.96 2.29
C GLN A 35 -2.69 4.93 1.53
N TYR A 36 -2.83 4.94 0.21
CA TYR A 36 -1.98 5.68 -0.71
C TYR A 36 -2.82 6.68 -1.52
N SER A 37 -2.32 7.91 -1.66
CA SER A 37 -3.00 8.95 -2.44
C SER A 37 -2.00 9.78 -3.29
N PRO A 38 -2.23 9.93 -4.61
CA PRO A 38 -3.14 9.13 -5.44
C PRO A 38 -2.85 7.63 -5.38
N PRO A 39 -3.85 6.75 -5.57
CA PRO A 39 -3.63 5.31 -5.59
C PRO A 39 -2.81 4.89 -6.81
N GLY A 40 -2.17 3.74 -6.73
CA GLY A 40 -1.41 3.14 -7.82
C GLY A 40 -2.04 1.87 -8.37
N ASN A 41 -1.20 1.01 -8.96
CA ASN A 41 -1.58 -0.26 -9.58
C ASN A 41 -2.62 -0.17 -10.71
N TYR A 42 -2.73 0.98 -11.38
CA TYR A 42 -3.54 1.12 -12.59
C TYR A 42 -2.97 0.28 -13.74
N GLN A 43 -3.80 -0.60 -14.30
CA GLN A 43 -3.44 -1.42 -15.45
C GLN A 43 -3.06 -0.56 -16.66
N GLY A 44 -2.00 -0.96 -17.37
CA GLY A 44 -1.47 -0.21 -18.51
C GLY A 44 -0.58 0.97 -18.15
N GLN A 45 -0.48 1.36 -16.87
CA GLN A 45 0.36 2.49 -16.48
C GLN A 45 1.73 2.06 -15.94
N TYR A 46 1.93 0.80 -15.53
CA TYR A 46 3.10 0.32 -14.75
C TYR A 46 4.47 0.83 -15.23
N GLN A 47 4.70 0.94 -16.54
CA GLN A 47 5.96 1.41 -17.11
C GLN A 47 6.19 2.92 -16.94
N ALA A 48 5.12 3.72 -16.91
CA ALA A 48 5.15 5.18 -16.83
C ALA A 48 4.91 5.73 -15.41
N ASN A 49 4.54 4.85 -14.47
CA ASN A 49 4.29 5.19 -13.08
C ASN A 49 5.52 5.58 -12.28
#